data_AF-A0A848UZM7-F1
#
_entry.id   AF-A0A848UZM7-F1
#
_cell.length_a   1.000
_cell.length_b   1.000
_cell.length_c   1.000
_cell.angle_alpha   90.00
_cell.angle_beta   90.00
_cell.angle_gamma   90.00
#
_symmetry.space_group_name_H-M   'P 1'
#
loop_
_entity.id
_entity.type
_entity.pdbx_description
1 polymer ?
#
loop_
_entity_poly.entity_id
_entity_poly.type
_entity_poly.pdbx_seq_one_letter_code
_entity_poly.pdbx_strand_id
1 'polypeptide(L)'
;IQDYTTGEIFALFKREGWHVIKQVETDSGETLGSFKLLHRYTDNLRINDGWAYYTYRPFESSQKKFLYKEQINLTPAVTKNLN
;
A
#
# COMPACT_ATOMS: atom_id res chain seq x y z
N ILE A 1 5.90 5.93 3.29
CA ILE A 1 5.90 6.17 1.83
C ILE A 1 5.01 7.38 1.61
N GLN A 2 5.51 8.41 0.94
CA GLN A 2 4.70 9.58 0.60
C GLN A 2 4.17 9.41 -0.83
N ASP A 3 2.93 9.82 -1.08
CA ASP A 3 2.43 10.05 -2.43
C ASP A 3 3.10 11.30 -3.02
N TYR A 4 3.80 11.14 -4.15
CA TYR A 4 4.55 12.24 -4.76
C TYR A 4 3.70 13.41 -5.25
N THR A 5 2.42 13.16 -5.58
CA THR A 5 1.50 14.19 -6.10
C THR A 5 0.72 14.84 -4.97
N THR A 6 0.13 14.04 -4.08
CA THR A 6 -0.80 14.55 -3.05
C THR A 6 -0.12 14.90 -1.73
N GLY A 7 1.10 14.37 -1.50
CA GLY A 7 1.82 14.53 -0.24
C GLY A 7 1.32 13.62 0.89
N GLU A 8 0.28 12.81 0.66
CA GLU A 8 -0.30 11.90 1.64
C GLU A 8 0.73 10.87 2.13
N ILE A 9 0.71 10.58 3.43
CA ILE A 9 1.66 9.69 4.07
C ILE A 9 1.03 8.32 4.30
N PHE A 10 1.76 7.28 3.89
CA PHE A 10 1.38 5.89 4.07
C PHE A 10 2.42 5.13 4.88
N ALA A 11 2.00 4.44 5.93
CA ALA A 11 2.79 3.42 6.61
C ALA A 11 2.77 2.11 5.82
N LEU A 12 3.92 1.46 5.66
CA LEU A 12 4.03 0.17 5.00
C LEU A 12 4.21 -0.96 6.02
N PHE A 13 3.28 -1.90 6.02
CA PHE A 13 3.33 -3.13 6.81
C PHE A 13 3.67 -4.31 5.91
N LYS A 14 4.60 -5.15 6.36
CA LYS A 14 4.98 -6.39 5.68
C LYS A 14 4.67 -7.57 6.59
N ARG A 15 3.84 -8.51 6.14
CA ARG A 15 3.54 -9.74 6.87
C ARG A 15 3.39 -10.89 5.91
N GLU A 16 4.19 -11.94 6.10
CA GLU A 16 4.15 -13.15 5.25
C GLU A 16 4.20 -12.80 3.75
N GLY A 17 5.09 -11.90 3.35
CA GLY A 17 5.21 -11.47 1.95
C GLY A 17 4.11 -10.52 1.45
N TRP A 18 3.02 -10.32 2.20
CA TRP A 18 2.01 -9.32 1.87
C TRP A 18 2.50 -7.92 2.24
N HIS A 19 2.21 -6.97 1.35
CA HIS A 19 2.36 -5.55 1.60
C HIS A 19 0.98 -4.95 1.85
N VAL A 20 0.82 -4.30 3.01
CA VAL A 20 -0.36 -3.52 3.36
C VAL A 20 0.08 -2.09 3.60
N ILE A 21 -0.47 -1.15 2.86
CA ILE A 21 -0.28 0.27 3.10
C ILE A 21 -1.44 0.80 3.93
N LYS A 22 -1.15 1.70 4.86
CA LYS A 22 -2.16 2.40 5.65
C LYS A 22 -1.93 3.89 5.53
N GLN A 23 -2.95 4.64 5.13
CA GLN A 23 -2.86 6.11 5.14
C GLN A 23 -2.81 6.58 6.58
N VAL A 24 -1.88 7.47 6.87
CA VAL A 24 -1.63 8.06 8.18
C VAL A 24 -2.06 9.51 8.13
N GLU A 25 -2.93 9.90 9.05
CA GLU A 25 -3.18 11.31 9.31
C GLU A 25 -1.97 11.89 10.05
N THR A 26 -1.37 12.94 9.50
CA THR A 26 -0.08 13.46 9.97
C THR A 26 -0.15 14.20 11.29
N ASP A 27 -1.34 14.67 11.69
CA ASP A 27 -1.52 15.47 12.89
C ASP A 27 -1.68 14.58 14.13
N SER A 28 -2.52 13.54 14.07
CA SER A 28 -2.73 12.58 15.17
C SER A 28 -1.82 11.34 15.11
N GLY A 29 -1.32 11.00 13.92
CA GLY A 29 -0.63 9.73 13.67
C GLY A 29 -1.57 8.52 13.53
N GLU A 30 -2.88 8.74 13.56
CA GLU A 30 -3.87 7.67 13.38
C GLU A 30 -3.91 7.16 11.93
N THR A 31 -4.35 5.90 11.76
CA THR A 31 -4.53 5.32 10.42
C THR A 31 -5.96 5.54 9.94
N LEU A 32 -6.12 6.22 8.80
CA LEU A 32 -7.43 6.50 8.21
C LEU A 32 -8.06 5.26 7.56
N GLY A 33 -7.20 4.40 6.99
CA GLY A 33 -7.63 3.18 6.32
C GLY A 33 -6.45 2.36 5.83
N SER A 34 -6.76 1.21 5.23
CA SER A 34 -5.75 0.29 4.71
C SER A 34 -6.05 -0.21 3.32
N PHE A 35 -5.00 -0.48 2.56
CA PHE A 35 -5.06 -1.11 1.26
C PHE A 35 -3.99 -2.21 1.19
N LYS A 36 -4.40 -3.42 0.81
CA LYS A 36 -3.53 -4.58 0.67
C LYS A 36 -3.24 -4.78 -0.81
N LEU A 37 -1.96 -4.86 -1.19
CA LEU A 37 -1.58 -5.16 -2.57
C LEU A 37 -2.04 -6.58 -2.96
N LEU A 38 -2.43 -6.74 -4.22
CA LEU A 38 -2.88 -8.02 -4.77
C LEU A 38 -1.78 -9.10 -4.76
N HIS A 39 -0.52 -8.70 -4.96
CA HIS A 39 0.59 -9.62 -5.08
C HIS A 39 1.45 -9.70 -3.80
N ARG A 40 1.96 -10.90 -3.48
CA ARG A 40 2.98 -11.10 -2.44
C ARG A 40 4.38 -10.87 -3.00
N TYR A 41 5.33 -10.56 -2.11
CA TYR A 41 6.75 -10.40 -2.43
C TYR A 41 7.01 -9.37 -3.53
N THR A 42 6.27 -8.26 -3.49
CA THR A 42 6.46 -7.14 -4.40
C THR A 42 7.69 -6.32 -3.99
N ASP A 43 8.31 -5.70 -4.99
CA ASP A 43 9.49 -4.84 -4.82
C ASP A 43 9.23 -3.45 -5.38
N ASN A 44 10.04 -2.47 -4.98
CA ASN A 44 10.02 -1.10 -5.52
C ASN A 44 8.65 -0.38 -5.38
N LEU A 45 7.94 -0.60 -4.28
CA LEU A 45 6.67 0.07 -4.01
C LEU A 45 6.84 1.60 -3.98
N ARG A 46 6.03 2.30 -4.77
CA ARG A 46 5.89 3.75 -4.85
C ARG A 46 4.42 4.12 -4.90
N ILE A 47 4.07 5.32 -4.44
CA ILE A 47 2.72 5.85 -4.49
C ILE A 47 2.75 7.18 -5.23
N ASN A 48 1.85 7.36 -6.19
CA ASN A 48 1.75 8.59 -6.97
C ASN A 48 0.31 8.78 -7.45
N ASP A 49 -0.29 9.91 -7.09
CA ASP A 49 -1.64 10.31 -7.50
C ASP A 49 -2.72 9.26 -7.15
N GLY A 50 -2.65 8.69 -5.94
CA GLY A 50 -3.59 7.67 -5.48
C GLY A 50 -3.38 6.27 -6.08
N TRP A 51 -2.27 6.03 -6.79
CA TRP A 51 -1.91 4.73 -7.35
C TRP A 51 -0.68 4.14 -6.65
N ALA A 52 -0.77 2.85 -6.30
CA ALA A 52 0.37 2.07 -5.82
C ALA A 52 1.06 1.38 -7.00
N TYR A 53 2.31 1.75 -7.28
CA TYR A 53 3.16 1.16 -8.31
C TYR A 53 4.18 0.21 -7.68
N TYR A 54 4.36 -0.98 -8.25
CA TYR A 54 5.35 -1.93 -7.76
C TYR A 54 5.80 -2.90 -8.85
N THR A 55 6.94 -3.53 -8.62
CA THR A 55 7.43 -4.61 -9.47
C THR A 55 7.09 -5.97 -8.87
N TYR A 56 6.63 -6.90 -9.70
CA TYR A 56 6.29 -8.26 -9.28
C TYR A 56 6.74 -9.28 -10.33
N ARG A 57 7.06 -10.48 -9.86
CA ARG A 57 7.34 -11.66 -10.68
C ARG A 57 6.28 -12.72 -10.39
N PRO A 58 5.46 -13.12 -11.38
CA PRO A 58 4.58 -14.27 -11.25
C PRO A 58 5.33 -15.53 -10.80
N PHE A 59 4.77 -16.27 -9.84
CA PHE A 59 5.39 -17.47 -9.27
C PHE A 59 5.64 -18.53 -10.36
N GLU A 60 6.73 -19.28 -10.24
CA GLU A 60 7.22 -20.30 -11.20
C GLU A 60 7.64 -19.79 -12.59
N SER A 61 7.75 -18.47 -12.78
CA SER A 61 8.21 -17.89 -14.03
C SER A 61 9.71 -17.59 -14.03
N SER A 62 10.41 -18.07 -15.07
CA SER A 62 11.75 -17.57 -15.44
C SER A 62 11.72 -16.12 -15.96
N GLN A 63 10.54 -15.51 -16.11
CA GLN A 63 10.39 -14.16 -16.65
C GLN A 63 10.94 -13.06 -15.74
N LYS A 64 11.18 -11.92 -16.40
CA LYS A 64 11.52 -10.63 -15.81
C LYS A 64 10.39 -10.12 -14.91
N LYS A 65 10.73 -9.24 -13.96
CA LYS A 65 9.73 -8.49 -13.19
C LYS A 65 9.01 -7.51 -14.11
N PHE A 66 7.70 -7.36 -13.92
CA PHE A 66 6.89 -6.37 -14.61
C PHE A 66 6.46 -5.27 -13.64
N LEU A 67 6.15 -4.09 -14.17
CA LEU A 67 5.54 -3.00 -13.42
C LEU A 67 4.02 -3.22 -13.37
N TYR A 68 3.48 -3.19 -12.16
CA TYR A 68 2.05 -3.23 -11.89
C TYR A 68 1.64 -1.92 -11.23
N LYS A 69 0.37 -1.56 -11.38
CA LYS A 69 -0.26 -0.48 -10.63
C LYS A 69 -1.63 -0.91 -10.12
N GLU A 70 -1.98 -0.45 -8.93
CA GLU A 70 -3.30 -0.64 -8.32
C GLU A 70 -3.83 0.70 -7.83
N GLN A 71 -5.13 0.96 -8.04
CA GLN A 71 -5.77 2.14 -7.47
C GLN A 71 -5.95 1.92 -5.97
N ILE A 72 -5.54 2.90 -5.17
CA ILE A 72 -5.65 2.82 -3.71
C ILE A 72 -7.10 3.12 -3.34
N ASN A 73 -7.84 2.06 -3.03
CA ASN A 73 -9.20 2.15 -2.47
C ASN A 73 -9.14 1.72 -1.00
N LEU A 74 -9.08 2.70 -0.10
CA LEU A 74 -8.90 2.41 1.33
C LEU A 74 -10.12 1.71 1.91
N THR A 75 -9.87 0.60 2.60
CA THR A 75 -10.82 0.07 3.58
C THR A 75 -10.69 0.90 4.85
N PRO A 76 -11.76 1.58 5.31
CA PRO A 76 -11.70 2.44 6.50
C PRO A 76 -11.20 1.70 7.73
N ALA A 77 -10.43 2.38 8.58
CA ALA A 77 -10.12 1.85 9.90
C ALA A 77 -11.42 1.77 10.72
N VAL A 78 -11.69 0.63 11.34
CA VAL A 78 -12.87 0.50 12.21
C VAL A 78 -12.68 1.40 13.42
N THR A 79 -13.51 2.43 13.55
CA THR A 79 -13.60 3.23 14.78
C THR A 79 -14.15 2.33 15.88
N LYS A 80 -13.29 1.92 16.82
CA LYS A 80 -13.78 1.32 18.07
C LYS A 80 -14.47 2.42 18.86
N ASN A 81 -15.80 2.51 18.77
CA ASN A 81 -16.58 3.23 19.77
C ASN A 81 -16.39 2.50 21.10
N LEU A 82 -15.58 3.07 21.99
CA LEU A 82 -15.53 2.67 23.39
C LEU A 82 -16.80 3.23 24.04
N ASN A 83 -17.79 2.36 24.23
CA ASN A 83 -18.91 2.60 25.15
C ASN A 83 -18.50 2.17 26.55
#